data_AF-A0AA40FH40-F1
#
_entry.id   AF-A0AA40FH40-F1
#
_cell.length_a   1.000
_cell.length_b   1.000
_cell.length_c   1.000
_cell.angle_alpha   90.00
_cell.angle_beta   90.00
_cell.angle_gamma   90.00
#
_symmetry.space_group_name_H-M   'P 1'
#
loop_
_entity.id
_entity.type
_entity.pdbx_description
1 polymer ?
#
loop_
_entity_poly.entity_id
_entity_poly.type
_entity_poly.pdbx_seq_one_letter_code
_entity_poly.pdbx_strand_id
1 'polypeptide(L)'
;MMESEKKIFEMMNKKAAMSKYWMPLVWATNIINRARREALITSDQVVQTLLVELSDIRKRLGALIGYDTVCVPLVYTQVSIAIL
;
A
#
# COMPACT_ATOMS: atom_id res chain seq x y z
N MET A 1 -5.08 14.07 -0.40
CA MET A 1 -3.71 14.15 0.15
C MET A 1 -3.44 15.58 0.51
N MET A 2 -2.96 15.85 1.72
CA MET A 2 -2.64 17.22 2.16
C MET A 2 -1.51 17.80 1.31
N GLU A 3 -1.41 19.12 1.24
CA GLU A 3 -0.39 19.79 0.44
C GLU A 3 1.04 19.44 0.90
N SER A 4 1.23 19.27 2.21
CA SER A 4 2.49 18.80 2.80
C SER A 4 2.86 17.38 2.35
N GLU A 5 1.91 16.46 2.38
CA GLU A 5 2.07 15.07 1.93
C GLU A 5 2.37 15.01 0.43
N LYS A 6 1.70 15.86 -0.36
CA LYS A 6 1.90 15.99 -1.82
C LYS A 6 3.33 16.39 -2.17
N LYS A 7 3.88 17.40 -1.50
CA LYS A 7 5.26 17.82 -1.71
C LYS A 7 6.27 16.69 -1.46
N ILE A 8 6.08 15.92 -0.38
CA ILE A 8 6.97 14.79 -0.06
C ILE A 8 6.83 13.68 -1.11
N PHE A 9 5.60 13.38 -1.54
CA PHE A 9 5.35 12.37 -2.56
C PHE A 9 5.99 12.74 -3.91
N GLU A 10 5.86 14.00 -4.33
CA GLU A 10 6.49 14.51 -5.56
C GLU A 10 8.01 14.49 -5.48
N MET A 11 8.59 14.86 -4.33
CA MET A 11 10.03 14.76 -4.10
C MET A 11 10.52 13.31 -4.23
N MET A 12 9.77 12.35 -3.68
CA MET A 12 10.09 10.92 -3.81
C MET A 12 9.90 10.40 -5.24
N ASN A 13 8.92 10.93 -5.99
CA ASN A 13 8.74 10.62 -7.40
C ASN A 13 9.94 11.04 -8.26
N LYS A 14 10.55 12.18 -7.96
CA LYS A 14 11.76 12.64 -8.66
C LYS A 14 12.97 11.72 -8.42
N LYS A 15 13.04 11.05 -7.26
CA LYS A 15 14.19 10.21 -6.88
C LYS A 15 14.21 8.84 -7.55
N ALA A 16 13.05 8.22 -7.77
CA ALA A 16 12.96 6.89 -8.38
C ALA A 16 11.62 6.72 -9.10
N ALA A 17 11.59 6.01 -10.23
CA ALA A 17 10.40 5.82 -11.06
C ALA A 17 9.51 4.62 -10.65
N MET A 18 9.53 4.19 -9.39
CA MET A 18 8.70 3.07 -8.90
C MET A 18 7.37 3.53 -8.31
N SER A 19 6.34 2.69 -8.24
CA SER A 19 5.12 3.04 -7.50
C SER A 19 5.40 3.25 -6.01
N LYS A 20 4.86 4.33 -5.41
CA LYS A 20 5.01 4.65 -3.97
C LYS A 20 3.72 4.48 -3.18
N TYR A 21 2.89 3.52 -3.57
CA TYR A 21 1.67 3.16 -2.85
C TYR A 21 1.92 2.80 -1.37
N TRP A 22 3.14 2.40 -1.02
CA TRP A 22 3.56 2.07 0.34
C TRP A 22 3.74 3.28 1.25
N MET A 23 3.91 4.50 0.71
CA MET A 23 4.20 5.70 1.52
C MET A 23 3.07 6.04 2.51
N PRO A 24 1.79 6.10 2.09
CA PRO A 24 0.69 6.33 3.02
C PRO A 24 0.58 5.27 4.12
N LEU A 25 0.94 4.01 3.84
CA LEU A 25 0.95 2.94 4.85
C LEU A 25 2.02 3.21 5.92
N VAL A 26 3.21 3.67 5.52
CA VAL A 26 4.26 4.06 6.47
C VAL A 26 3.83 5.28 7.31
N TRP A 27 3.16 6.25 6.70
CA TRP A 27 2.62 7.40 7.41
C TRP A 27 1.55 6.99 8.44
N ALA A 28 0.65 6.08 8.08
CA ALA A 28 -0.34 5.54 9.00
C ALA A 28 0.32 4.84 10.21
N THR A 29 1.33 4.00 9.99
CA THR A 29 2.12 3.38 11.08
C THR A 29 2.73 4.43 12.00
N ASN A 30 3.29 5.51 11.44
CA ASN A 30 3.88 6.60 12.23
C ASN A 30 2.83 7.36 13.05
N ILE A 31 1.63 7.56 12.50
CA ILE A 31 0.51 8.20 13.21
C ILE A 31 0.06 7.31 14.38
N ILE A 32 -0.09 5.99 14.17
CA ILE A 32 -0.44 5.03 15.24
C ILE A 32 0.61 5.08 16.36
N ASN A 33 1.90 5.02 16.00
CA ASN A 33 2.99 5.08 16.97
C ASN A 33 3.02 6.42 17.73
N ARG A 34 2.72 7.53 17.06
CA ARG A 34 2.61 8.85 17.71
C ARG A 34 1.43 8.88 18.67
N ALA A 35 0.26 8.41 18.27
CA ALA A 35 -0.92 8.33 19.12
C ALA A 35 -0.68 7.48 20.38
N ARG A 36 0.12 6.40 20.27
CA ARG A 36 0.55 5.63 21.44
C ARG A 36 1.46 6.43 22.37
N ARG A 37 2.46 7.14 21.82
CA ARG A 37 3.37 8.00 22.61
C ARG A 37 2.65 9.14 23.31
N GLU A 38 1.64 9.71 22.67
CA GLU A 38 0.79 10.77 23.21
C GLU A 38 -0.29 10.25 24.17
N ALA A 39 -0.26 8.94 24.51
CA ALA A 39 -1.23 8.27 25.37
C ALA A 39 -2.71 8.38 24.90
N LEU A 40 -2.95 8.70 23.62
CA LEU A 40 -4.28 8.66 23.00
C LEU A 40 -4.77 7.22 22.84
N ILE A 41 -3.84 6.29 22.62
CA ILE A 41 -4.10 4.85 22.64
C ILE A 41 -3.48 4.28 23.91
N THR A 42 -4.35 3.86 24.84
CA THR A 42 -3.92 3.41 26.17
C THR A 42 -3.40 1.97 26.18
N SER A 43 -3.94 1.11 25.32
CA SER A 43 -3.65 -0.33 25.29
C SER A 43 -2.71 -0.68 24.14
N ASP A 44 -1.63 -1.41 24.47
CA ASP A 44 -0.71 -1.93 23.46
C ASP A 44 -1.36 -2.97 22.54
N GLN A 45 -2.36 -3.71 23.04
CA GLN A 45 -3.13 -4.65 22.24
C GLN A 45 -3.87 -3.93 21.10
N VAL A 46 -4.45 -2.75 21.37
CA VAL A 46 -5.13 -1.96 20.33
C VAL A 46 -4.14 -1.49 19.26
N VAL A 47 -2.93 -1.07 19.66
CA VAL A 47 -1.86 -0.72 18.71
C VAL A 47 -1.52 -1.92 17.82
N GLN A 48 -1.34 -3.10 18.42
CA GLN A 48 -1.06 -4.32 17.66
C GLN A 48 -2.19 -4.65 16.68
N THR A 49 -3.45 -4.60 17.10
CA THR A 49 -4.59 -4.81 16.20
C THR A 49 -4.58 -3.84 15.02
N LEU A 50 -4.36 -2.54 15.26
CA LEU A 50 -4.29 -1.54 14.19
C LEU A 50 -3.16 -1.83 13.19
N LEU A 51 -2.00 -2.26 13.67
CA LEU A 51 -0.87 -2.63 12.82
C LEU A 51 -1.13 -3.92 12.02
N VAL A 52 -1.86 -4.88 12.60
CA VAL A 52 -2.28 -6.11 11.91
C VAL A 52 -3.24 -5.77 10.76
N GLU A 53 -4.27 -4.97 11.01
CA GLU A 53 -5.23 -4.54 9.99
C GLU A 53 -4.54 -3.73 8.87
N LEU A 54 -3.61 -2.84 9.24
CA LEU A 54 -2.81 -2.10 8.26
C LEU A 54 -1.94 -3.02 7.39
N SER A 55 -1.39 -4.09 7.98
CA SER A 55 -0.66 -5.12 7.25
C SER A 55 -1.57 -5.93 6.31
N ASP A 56 -2.83 -6.17 6.68
CA ASP A 56 -3.80 -6.83 5.79
C ASP A 56 -4.13 -5.96 4.57
N ILE A 57 -4.35 -4.67 4.77
CA ILE A 57 -4.53 -3.70 3.67
C ILE A 57 -3.32 -3.74 2.72
N ARG A 58 -2.10 -3.74 3.27
CA ARG A 58 -0.87 -3.84 2.46
C ARG A 58 -0.83 -5.13 1.64
N LYS A 59 -1.23 -6.27 2.21
CA LYS A 59 -1.28 -7.56 1.49
C LYS A 59 -2.27 -7.52 0.33
N ARG A 60 -3.47 -6.98 0.55
CA ARG A 60 -4.51 -6.84 -0.49
C ARG A 60 -4.06 -5.93 -1.63
N LEU A 61 -3.44 -4.80 -1.31
CA LEU A 61 -2.85 -3.91 -2.33
C LEU A 61 -1.73 -4.62 -3.10
N GLY A 62 -0.88 -5.40 -2.42
CA GLY A 62 0.15 -6.21 -3.07
C GLY A 62 -0.44 -7.24 -4.04
N ALA A 63 -1.55 -7.90 -3.67
CA ALA A 63 -2.25 -8.81 -4.56
C ALA A 63 -2.81 -8.08 -5.80
N LEU A 64 -3.42 -6.91 -5.62
CA LEU A 64 -3.92 -6.10 -6.73
C LEU A 64 -2.82 -5.72 -7.72
N ILE A 65 -1.66 -5.27 -7.21
CA ILE A 65 -0.48 -4.97 -8.04
C ILE A 65 0.04 -6.24 -8.71
N GLY A 66 -0.01 -7.37 -8.02
CA GLY A 66 0.36 -8.67 -8.59
C GLY A 66 -0.51 -9.04 -9.79
N TYR A 67 -1.83 -8.87 -9.69
CA TYR A 67 -2.75 -9.11 -10.81
C TYR A 67 -2.54 -8.15 -11.98
N ASP A 68 -2.18 -6.89 -11.70
CA ASP A 68 -1.89 -5.89 -12.73
C ASP A 68 -0.55 -6.15 -13.43
N THR A 69 0.46 -6.58 -12.68
CA THR A 69 1.82 -6.81 -13.20
C THR A 69 1.95 -8.17 -13.90
N VAL A 70 1.24 -9.19 -13.41
CA VAL A 70 1.28 -10.56 -13.94
C VAL A 70 -0.07 -10.91 -14.54
N CYS A 71 -0.26 -10.47 -15.77
CA CYS A 71 -1.43 -10.84 -16.56
C CYS A 71 -1.41 -12.32 -16.95
N VAL A 72 -2.59 -12.87 -17.26
CA VAL A 72 -2.70 -14.19 -17.92
C VAL A 72 -1.83 -14.18 -19.18
N PRO A 73 -1.03 -15.24 -19.44
CA PRO A 73 -0.17 -15.30 -20.62
C PRO A 73 -0.96 -14.99 -21.89
N LEU A 74 -0.46 -14.05 -22.69
CA LEU A 74 -1.12 -13.58 -23.90
C LEU A 74 -1.45 -14.74 -24.87
N VAL A 75 -0.61 -15.77 -24.91
CA VAL A 75 -0.84 -16.95 -25.75
C VAL A 75 -2.15 -17.66 -25.39
N TYR A 76 -2.55 -17.70 -24.11
CA TYR A 76 -3.80 -18.34 -23.72
C TYR A 76 -5.02 -17.55 -24.19
N THR A 77 -4.97 -16.22 -24.14
CA THR A 77 -6.07 -15.40 -24.67
C THR A 77 -6.13 -15.49 -26.20
N GLN A 78 -4.98 -15.50 -26.87
CA GLN A 78 -4.87 -15.63 -28.34
C GLN A 78 -5.40 -16.96 -28.86
N VAL A 79 -4.99 -18.09 -28.26
CA VAL A 79 -5.43 -19.42 -28.67
C VAL A 79 -6.92 -19.61 -28.42
N SER A 80 -7.45 -19.10 -27.30
CA SER A 80 -8.88 -19.20 -26.99
C SER A 80 -9.75 -18.42 -27.99
N ILE A 81 -9.28 -17.25 -28.45
CA ILE A 81 -9.98 -16.45 -29.46
C ILE A 81 -9.92 -17.13 -30.84
N ALA A 82 -8.80 -17.74 -31.21
CA ALA A 82 -8.63 -18.37 -32.52
C ALA A 82 -9.44 -19.67 -32.69
N ILE A 83 -9.85 -20.30 -31.59
CA ILE A 83 -10.63 -21.56 -31.58
C ILE A 83 -12.16 -21.27 -31.52
N LEU A 84 -12.56 -20.04 -31.26
CA LEU A 84 -13.94 -19.54 -31.38
C LEU A 84 -14.23 -19.02 -32.79
#